data_AF-A0A2E4X6W6-F1
#
_entry.id   AF-A0A2E4X6W6-F1
#
_cell.length_a   1.000
_cell.length_b   1.000
_cell.length_c   1.000
_cell.angle_alpha   90.00
_cell.angle_beta   90.00
_cell.angle_gamma   90.00
#
_symmetry.space_group_name_H-M   'P 1'
#
loop_
_entity.id
_entity.type
_entity.pdbx_description
1 polymer ?
#
loop_
_entity_poly.entity_id
_entity_poly.type
_entity_poly.pdbx_seq_one_letter_code
_entity_poly.pdbx_strand_id
1 'polypeptide(L)'
;MIKFIKYFILITLFVVFSSSYSFSQETKKKCRINSNKQVLDFIKKELTPFKQGSNEEGPRLSRADLKQLEIKHYSEQLKDSREMRMDILSFSTLNQNDLEIFKKFTSKIKLVLSDCSEVVFFGDTLLGAYELPYEDMLKAFTLASKNNNEIILNFIKNQVTPKPINLYDGINILMNDFATQQNVIMELLSEEVKKVFFGDNNTVATTDIAEARLLSFSLLGGKILDAQNKLLFFILPKTYKQVKSSIGTLVLDIDGNLYEIPNLNYLLSVNILSGLGVNTRTLTMSEIVSNSSSCKIDIAGNWMHKINGMEKRGCPFNSVAKKMLLEANHKNSRDYDTYRAVFEEIENINFSPKTEIDSDNSEVGGPALGTSPD
;
A
#
# COMPACT_ATOMS: atom_id res chain seq x y z
N MET A 1 -36.31 8.73 46.67
CA MET A 1 -34.86 8.80 46.40
C MET A 1 -34.38 7.68 45.45
N ILE A 2 -34.73 6.41 45.70
CA ILE A 2 -34.28 5.25 44.88
C ILE A 2 -34.79 5.26 43.41
N LYS A 3 -36.00 5.76 43.14
CA LYS A 3 -36.53 5.88 41.76
C LYS A 3 -35.81 6.93 40.90
N PHE A 4 -35.29 8.00 41.52
CA PHE A 4 -34.55 9.06 40.82
C PHE A 4 -33.15 8.60 40.41
N ILE A 5 -32.50 7.77 41.24
CA ILE A 5 -31.19 7.19 40.95
C ILE A 5 -31.25 6.21 39.77
N LYS A 6 -32.32 5.40 39.66
CA LYS A 6 -32.51 4.50 38.50
C LYS A 6 -32.68 5.27 37.18
N TYR A 7 -33.40 6.38 37.20
CA TYR A 7 -33.58 7.21 35.99
C TYR A 7 -32.28 7.92 35.59
N PHE A 8 -31.50 8.39 36.57
CA PHE A 8 -30.22 9.03 36.33
C PHE A 8 -29.20 8.06 35.71
N ILE A 9 -29.14 6.82 36.22
CA ILE A 9 -28.26 5.77 35.66
C ILE A 9 -28.66 5.40 34.23
N LEU A 10 -29.96 5.32 33.93
CA LEU A 10 -30.44 5.01 32.58
C LEU A 10 -30.11 6.13 31.58
N ILE A 11 -30.20 7.40 32.00
CA ILE A 11 -29.86 8.56 31.16
C ILE A 11 -28.35 8.62 30.92
N THR A 12 -27.52 8.36 31.93
CA THR A 12 -26.05 8.30 31.73
C THR A 12 -25.63 7.13 30.82
N LEU A 13 -26.30 5.97 30.91
CA LEU A 13 -26.02 4.86 30.00
C LEU A 13 -26.42 5.19 28.55
N PHE A 14 -27.53 5.92 28.36
CA PHE A 14 -27.99 6.33 27.03
C PHE A 14 -27.10 7.41 26.42
N VAL A 15 -26.56 8.33 27.22
CA VAL A 15 -25.60 9.36 26.76
C VAL A 15 -24.24 8.74 26.41
N VAL A 16 -23.77 7.75 27.17
CA VAL A 16 -22.51 7.03 26.86
C VAL A 16 -22.66 6.11 25.63
N PHE A 17 -23.83 5.51 25.42
CA PHE A 17 -24.10 4.74 24.20
C PHE A 17 -24.27 5.62 22.95
N SER A 18 -24.74 6.86 23.10
CA SER A 18 -24.86 7.80 21.97
C SER A 18 -23.56 8.54 21.64
N SER A 19 -22.63 8.69 22.59
CA SER A 19 -21.28 9.21 22.32
C SER A 19 -20.34 8.20 21.66
N SER A 20 -20.72 6.92 21.58
CA SER A 20 -19.89 5.85 21.02
C SER A 20 -20.14 5.54 19.54
N TYR A 21 -21.04 6.29 18.88
CA TYR A 21 -21.29 6.20 17.43
C TYR A 21 -20.69 7.35 16.62
N SER A 22 -19.91 8.22 17.25
CA SER A 22 -19.22 9.32 16.58
C SER A 22 -17.71 9.10 16.54
N PHE A 23 -17.27 8.00 15.93
CA PHE A 23 -15.89 7.86 15.50
C PHE A 23 -15.84 7.11 14.16
N SER A 24 -15.23 7.77 13.17
CA SER A 24 -14.96 7.28 11.80
C SER A 24 -16.16 7.08 10.87
N GLN A 25 -16.94 8.15 10.66
CA GLN A 25 -17.33 8.46 9.28
C GLN A 25 -16.55 9.71 8.88
N GLU A 26 -15.38 9.52 8.25
CA GLU A 26 -14.96 10.50 7.26
C GLU A 26 -16.13 10.63 6.28
N THR A 27 -16.82 11.77 6.36
CA THR A 27 -17.80 12.14 5.36
C THR A 27 -17.05 12.29 4.04
N LYS A 28 -16.88 11.21 3.28
CA LYS A 28 -16.64 11.29 1.84
C LYS A 28 -17.77 12.17 1.31
N LYS A 29 -17.48 13.43 1.01
CA LYS A 29 -18.39 14.29 0.26
C LYS A 29 -18.83 13.44 -0.93
N LYS A 30 -20.12 13.12 -1.03
CA LYS A 30 -20.64 12.39 -2.20
C LYS A 30 -20.36 13.29 -3.40
N CYS A 31 -19.29 12.99 -4.14
CA CYS A 31 -18.93 13.72 -5.33
C CYS A 31 -20.14 13.70 -6.28
N ARG A 32 -20.34 14.80 -7.02
CA ARG A 32 -21.44 14.85 -7.98
C ARG A 32 -21.10 13.96 -9.17
N ILE A 33 -21.59 12.72 -9.17
CA ILE A 33 -21.34 11.72 -10.21
C ILE A 33 -22.67 11.35 -10.88
N ASN A 34 -22.67 11.23 -12.20
CA ASN A 34 -23.81 10.70 -12.94
C ASN A 34 -23.85 9.18 -12.81
N SER A 35 -25.04 8.58 -12.81
CA SER A 35 -25.11 7.12 -12.81
C SER A 35 -24.58 6.55 -14.13
N ASN A 36 -24.01 5.35 -14.10
CA ASN A 36 -23.52 4.69 -15.32
C ASN A 36 -24.59 4.62 -16.40
N LYS A 37 -25.86 4.39 -16.03
CA LYS A 37 -26.98 4.45 -16.96
C LYS A 37 -27.10 5.81 -17.66
N GLN A 38 -27.02 6.92 -16.90
CA GLN A 38 -27.10 8.26 -17.49
C GLN A 38 -25.95 8.54 -18.47
N VAL A 39 -24.74 8.07 -18.16
CA VAL A 39 -23.57 8.23 -19.03
C VAL A 39 -23.72 7.36 -20.28
N LEU A 40 -24.12 6.09 -20.13
CA LEU A 40 -24.36 5.17 -21.24
C LEU A 40 -25.50 5.64 -22.16
N ASP A 41 -26.56 6.23 -21.60
CA ASP A 41 -27.63 6.81 -22.41
C ASP A 41 -27.17 8.09 -23.14
N PHE A 42 -26.23 8.84 -22.55
CA PHE A 42 -25.64 10.01 -23.20
C PHE A 42 -24.79 9.66 -24.43
N ILE A 43 -23.95 8.62 -24.33
CA ILE A 43 -23.06 8.19 -25.43
C ILE A 43 -23.79 7.48 -26.59
N LYS A 44 -25.08 7.17 -26.43
CA LYS A 44 -25.94 6.64 -27.50
C LYS A 44 -26.43 7.72 -28.48
N LYS A 45 -26.22 9.00 -28.17
CA LYS A 45 -26.61 10.10 -29.07
C LYS A 45 -25.90 9.93 -30.42
N GLU A 46 -26.66 9.94 -31.50
CA GLU A 46 -26.09 9.84 -32.85
C GLU A 46 -25.24 11.07 -33.16
N LEU A 47 -23.98 10.84 -33.55
CA LEU A 47 -23.04 11.86 -33.98
C LEU A 47 -22.65 11.59 -35.43
N THR A 48 -22.59 12.64 -36.24
CA THR A 48 -22.09 12.54 -37.61
C THR A 48 -20.61 12.14 -37.58
N PRO A 49 -20.19 11.10 -38.33
CA PRO A 49 -18.80 10.67 -38.37
C PRO A 49 -17.86 11.77 -38.86
N PHE A 50 -16.69 11.90 -38.25
CA PHE A 50 -15.63 12.75 -38.79
C PHE A 50 -15.15 12.18 -40.12
N LYS A 51 -15.18 13.00 -41.18
CA LYS A 51 -14.66 12.65 -42.50
C LYS A 51 -13.41 13.50 -42.75
N GLN A 52 -12.26 12.84 -42.84
CA GLN A 52 -11.06 13.50 -43.33
C GLN A 52 -11.30 13.84 -44.82
N GLY A 53 -11.16 15.11 -45.19
CA GLY A 53 -11.28 15.52 -46.59
C GLY A 53 -10.32 14.73 -47.46
N SER A 54 -10.77 14.28 -48.63
CA SER A 54 -9.90 13.62 -49.60
C SER A 54 -8.91 14.66 -50.14
N ASN A 55 -7.62 14.40 -49.92
CA ASN A 55 -6.55 15.26 -50.41
C ASN A 55 -6.50 15.20 -51.94
N GLU A 56 -7.03 16.20 -52.64
CA GLU A 56 -6.70 16.40 -54.06
C GLU A 56 -5.72 17.57 -54.28
N GLU A 57 -5.64 18.59 -53.41
CA GLU A 57 -4.77 19.76 -53.70
C GLU A 57 -4.04 20.39 -52.48
N GLY A 58 -4.01 19.73 -51.31
CA GLY A 58 -3.40 20.28 -50.08
C GLY A 58 -2.31 19.43 -49.44
N PRO A 59 -1.38 20.03 -48.65
CA PRO A 59 -0.42 19.26 -47.87
C PRO A 59 -1.15 18.34 -46.90
N ARG A 60 -0.69 17.08 -46.79
CA ARG A 60 -1.24 16.11 -45.83
C ARG A 60 -1.10 16.65 -44.41
N LEU A 61 -2.22 16.77 -43.72
CA LEU A 61 -2.24 17.15 -42.30
C LEU A 61 -1.45 16.13 -41.46
N SER A 62 -0.80 16.61 -40.41
CA SER A 62 -0.13 15.71 -39.46
C SER A 62 -1.17 14.92 -38.66
N ARG A 63 -0.74 13.81 -38.03
CA ARG A 63 -1.61 13.03 -37.14
C ARG A 63 -2.19 13.86 -35.99
N ALA A 64 -1.43 14.84 -35.50
CA ALA A 64 -1.85 15.74 -34.43
C ALA A 64 -2.94 16.69 -34.92
N ASP A 65 -2.78 17.27 -36.12
CA ASP A 65 -3.77 18.18 -36.70
C ASP A 65 -5.09 17.47 -37.00
N LEU A 66 -5.02 16.25 -37.55
CA LEU A 66 -6.20 15.41 -37.79
C LEU A 66 -6.96 15.11 -36.50
N LYS A 67 -6.23 14.79 -35.42
CA LYS A 67 -6.82 14.55 -34.09
C LYS A 67 -7.48 15.81 -33.54
N GLN A 68 -6.86 16.99 -33.72
CA GLN A 68 -7.45 18.25 -33.28
C GLN A 68 -8.74 18.58 -34.04
N LEU A 69 -8.77 18.35 -35.35
CA LEU A 69 -9.97 18.54 -36.16
C LEU A 69 -11.09 17.57 -35.76
N GLU A 70 -10.76 16.32 -35.49
CA GLU A 70 -11.72 15.33 -35.02
C GLU A 70 -12.34 15.71 -33.67
N ILE A 71 -11.50 16.12 -32.70
CA ILE A 71 -11.95 16.62 -31.39
C ILE A 71 -12.90 17.81 -31.58
N LYS A 72 -12.51 18.77 -32.43
CA LYS A 72 -13.32 19.96 -32.72
C LYS A 72 -14.67 19.58 -33.33
N HIS A 73 -14.67 18.70 -34.33
CA HIS A 73 -15.87 18.21 -35.02
C HIS A 73 -16.91 17.62 -34.05
N TYR A 74 -16.47 16.76 -33.14
CA TYR A 74 -17.39 16.18 -32.15
C TYR A 74 -17.76 17.17 -31.04
N SER A 75 -16.84 18.05 -30.63
CA SER A 75 -17.12 19.10 -29.66
C SER A 75 -18.19 20.08 -30.13
N GLU A 76 -18.21 20.44 -31.42
CA GLU A 76 -19.22 21.32 -31.99
C GLU A 76 -20.62 20.69 -31.97
N GLN A 77 -20.73 19.41 -32.34
CA GLN A 77 -22.00 18.65 -32.28
C GLN A 77 -22.53 18.47 -30.85
N LEU A 78 -21.65 18.54 -29.86
CA LEU A 78 -21.98 18.37 -28.45
C LEU A 78 -22.10 19.69 -27.70
N LYS A 79 -21.93 20.86 -28.33
CA LYS A 79 -21.85 22.17 -27.66
C LYS A 79 -22.98 22.42 -26.65
N ASP A 80 -24.22 22.14 -27.03
CA ASP A 80 -25.42 22.38 -26.22
C ASP A 80 -25.80 21.20 -25.31
N SER A 81 -25.02 20.12 -25.33
CA SER A 81 -25.20 18.98 -24.45
C SER A 81 -24.76 19.30 -23.02
N ARG A 82 -25.48 18.73 -22.04
CA ARG A 82 -25.08 18.75 -20.62
C ARG A 82 -23.80 17.96 -20.39
N GLU A 83 -22.97 18.42 -19.46
CA GLU A 83 -21.79 17.70 -19.00
C GLU A 83 -22.18 16.45 -18.21
N MET A 84 -21.47 15.36 -18.45
CA MET A 84 -21.51 14.11 -17.70
C MET A 84 -20.27 13.99 -16.82
N ARG A 85 -20.45 13.45 -15.62
CA ARG A 85 -19.40 13.16 -14.67
C ARG A 85 -19.38 11.67 -14.40
N MET A 86 -18.26 11.01 -14.67
CA MET A 86 -18.09 9.58 -14.50
C MET A 86 -16.98 9.31 -13.48
N ASP A 87 -17.21 8.36 -12.59
CA ASP A 87 -16.19 7.91 -11.64
C ASP A 87 -15.01 7.25 -12.37
N ILE A 88 -13.78 7.51 -11.91
CA ILE A 88 -12.57 6.93 -12.53
C ILE A 88 -12.61 5.40 -12.55
N LEU A 89 -13.04 4.74 -11.47
CA LEU A 89 -13.09 3.27 -11.42
C LEU A 89 -14.10 2.73 -12.43
N SER A 90 -15.25 3.40 -12.55
CA SER A 90 -16.25 3.05 -13.58
C SER A 90 -15.65 3.19 -14.98
N PHE A 91 -14.92 4.28 -15.26
CA PHE A 91 -14.28 4.46 -16.56
C PHE A 91 -13.18 3.42 -16.82
N SER A 92 -12.43 3.01 -15.79
CA SER A 92 -11.43 1.94 -15.88
C SER A 92 -12.00 0.58 -16.30
N THR A 93 -13.30 0.34 -16.14
CA THR A 93 -13.96 -0.91 -16.58
C THR A 93 -14.31 -0.94 -18.07
N LEU A 94 -14.19 0.18 -18.78
CA LEU A 94 -14.49 0.26 -20.20
C LEU A 94 -13.43 -0.51 -21.01
N ASN A 95 -13.89 -1.35 -21.93
CA ASN A 95 -13.01 -2.05 -22.87
C ASN A 95 -12.68 -1.17 -24.09
N GLN A 96 -11.81 -1.65 -24.97
CA GLN A 96 -11.36 -0.89 -26.14
C GLN A 96 -12.49 -0.42 -27.07
N ASN A 97 -13.54 -1.24 -27.28
CA ASN A 97 -14.67 -0.85 -28.13
C ASN A 97 -15.48 0.29 -27.49
N ASP A 98 -15.69 0.20 -26.18
CA ASP A 98 -16.37 1.25 -25.43
C ASP A 98 -15.55 2.56 -25.50
N LEU A 99 -14.23 2.48 -25.35
CA LEU A 99 -13.34 3.65 -25.41
C LEU A 99 -13.42 4.38 -26.76
N GLU A 100 -13.49 3.67 -27.89
CA GLU A 100 -13.65 4.29 -29.21
C GLU A 100 -14.96 5.08 -29.35
N ILE A 101 -16.03 4.63 -28.68
CA ILE A 101 -17.29 5.38 -28.61
C ILE A 101 -17.09 6.59 -27.70
N PHE A 102 -16.57 6.38 -26.50
CA PHE A 102 -16.38 7.42 -25.48
C PHE A 102 -15.50 8.58 -25.98
N LYS A 103 -14.48 8.32 -26.80
CA LYS A 103 -13.59 9.35 -27.39
C LYS A 103 -14.35 10.48 -28.06
N LYS A 104 -15.49 10.18 -28.70
CA LYS A 104 -16.34 11.16 -29.40
C LYS A 104 -17.10 12.08 -28.44
N PHE A 105 -17.24 11.70 -27.18
CA PHE A 105 -17.99 12.42 -26.15
C PHE A 105 -17.11 13.10 -25.10
N THR A 106 -15.79 12.98 -25.23
CA THR A 106 -14.78 13.46 -24.27
C THR A 106 -14.87 14.95 -23.95
N SER A 107 -15.37 15.79 -24.87
CA SER A 107 -15.59 17.23 -24.65
C SER A 107 -16.68 17.54 -23.60
N LYS A 108 -17.55 16.57 -23.30
CA LYS A 108 -18.65 16.70 -22.33
C LYS A 108 -18.61 15.66 -21.21
N ILE A 109 -17.67 14.73 -21.23
CA ILE A 109 -17.45 13.77 -20.16
C ILE A 109 -16.27 14.25 -19.33
N LYS A 110 -16.43 14.33 -18.02
CA LYS A 110 -15.35 14.55 -17.06
C LYS A 110 -15.19 13.32 -16.20
N LEU A 111 -13.95 12.93 -15.93
CA LEU A 111 -13.69 11.92 -14.91
C LEU A 111 -13.66 12.57 -13.55
N VAL A 112 -14.21 11.89 -12.55
CA VAL A 112 -14.20 12.33 -11.15
C VAL A 112 -13.32 11.35 -10.39
N LEU A 113 -12.31 11.89 -9.72
CA LEU A 113 -11.39 11.13 -8.88
C LEU A 113 -11.98 10.92 -7.47
N SER A 114 -11.31 10.08 -6.66
CA SER A 114 -11.81 9.73 -5.33
C SER A 114 -11.84 10.91 -4.34
N ASP A 115 -11.08 11.97 -4.60
CA ASP A 115 -11.13 13.22 -3.85
C ASP A 115 -12.06 14.29 -4.45
N CYS A 116 -12.91 13.88 -5.39
CA CYS A 116 -13.82 14.72 -6.17
C CYS A 116 -13.16 15.69 -7.17
N SER A 117 -11.85 15.60 -7.40
CA SER A 117 -11.21 16.34 -8.48
C SER A 117 -11.78 15.93 -9.84
N GLU A 118 -12.03 16.91 -10.72
CA GLU A 118 -12.50 16.67 -12.08
C GLU A 118 -11.31 16.65 -13.04
N VAL A 119 -11.14 15.54 -13.77
CA VAL A 119 -10.17 15.40 -14.85
C VAL A 119 -10.85 15.61 -16.18
N VAL A 120 -10.26 16.49 -16.99
CA VAL A 120 -10.76 16.84 -18.33
C VAL A 120 -9.99 16.05 -19.38
N PHE A 121 -10.69 15.64 -20.43
CA PHE A 121 -10.10 15.00 -21.59
C PHE A 121 -9.70 16.02 -22.67
N PHE A 122 -8.65 15.67 -23.41
CA PHE A 122 -8.32 16.23 -24.71
C PHE A 122 -8.19 15.08 -25.72
N GLY A 123 -9.31 14.77 -26.38
CA GLY A 123 -9.43 13.54 -27.16
C GLY A 123 -9.27 12.32 -26.25
N ASP A 124 -8.31 11.46 -26.55
CA ASP A 124 -8.01 10.24 -25.77
C ASP A 124 -7.06 10.47 -24.59
N THR A 125 -6.61 11.70 -24.35
CA THR A 125 -5.59 12.02 -23.36
C THR A 125 -6.24 12.76 -22.20
N LEU A 126 -6.06 12.26 -20.98
CA LEU A 126 -6.42 13.00 -19.77
C LEU A 126 -5.39 14.12 -19.55
N LEU A 127 -5.83 15.28 -19.04
CA LEU A 127 -4.97 16.44 -18.86
C LEU A 127 -4.82 16.81 -17.38
N GLY A 128 -3.61 17.19 -17.00
CA GLY A 128 -3.28 17.75 -15.70
C GLY A 128 -2.26 16.90 -14.94
N ALA A 129 -2.05 17.27 -13.68
CA ALA A 129 -1.32 16.50 -12.69
C ALA A 129 -2.20 16.37 -11.45
N TYR A 130 -2.36 15.16 -10.93
CA TYR A 130 -3.27 14.86 -9.85
C TYR A 130 -2.58 14.06 -8.76
N GLU A 131 -3.11 14.16 -7.55
CA GLU A 131 -2.71 13.32 -6.43
C GLU A 131 -3.86 12.40 -6.02
N LEU A 132 -3.59 11.11 -5.83
CA LEU A 132 -4.60 10.16 -5.36
C LEU A 132 -4.09 9.25 -4.25
N PRO A 133 -4.99 8.78 -3.35
CA PRO A 133 -4.65 7.69 -2.46
C PRO A 133 -4.10 6.50 -3.26
N TYR A 134 -2.97 5.97 -2.82
CA TYR A 134 -2.26 4.93 -3.57
C TYR A 134 -3.13 3.69 -3.84
N GLU A 135 -3.97 3.31 -2.88
CA GLU A 135 -4.94 2.22 -3.04
C GLU A 135 -5.94 2.45 -4.17
N ASP A 136 -6.42 3.68 -4.34
CA ASP A 136 -7.37 4.01 -5.39
C ASP A 136 -6.68 3.99 -6.76
N MET A 137 -5.40 4.39 -6.82
CA MET A 137 -4.57 4.23 -8.01
C MET A 137 -4.41 2.75 -8.38
N LEU A 138 -4.03 1.89 -7.42
CA LEU A 138 -3.87 0.46 -7.67
C LEU A 138 -5.19 -0.19 -8.14
N LYS A 139 -6.33 0.19 -7.56
CA LYS A 139 -7.65 -0.30 -7.99
C LYS A 139 -7.98 0.14 -9.41
N ALA A 140 -7.86 1.42 -9.72
CA ALA A 140 -8.11 1.95 -11.06
C ALA A 140 -7.19 1.29 -12.10
N PHE A 141 -5.91 1.15 -11.78
CA PHE A 141 -4.92 0.51 -12.64
C PHE A 141 -5.24 -0.98 -12.87
N THR A 142 -5.59 -1.72 -11.82
CA THR A 142 -5.98 -3.12 -11.92
C THR A 142 -7.20 -3.30 -12.82
N LEU A 143 -8.23 -2.46 -12.66
CA LEU A 143 -9.42 -2.50 -13.50
C LEU A 143 -9.08 -2.16 -14.94
N ALA A 144 -8.24 -1.14 -15.16
CA ALA A 144 -7.83 -0.72 -16.50
C ALA A 144 -7.01 -1.80 -17.22
N SER A 145 -6.05 -2.43 -16.54
CA SER A 145 -5.24 -3.53 -17.04
C SER A 145 -6.12 -4.70 -17.50
N LYS A 146 -7.07 -5.13 -16.66
CA LYS A 146 -8.02 -6.21 -16.99
C LYS A 146 -8.89 -5.92 -18.22
N ASN A 147 -9.13 -4.65 -18.54
CA ASN A 147 -10.00 -4.24 -19.65
C ASN A 147 -9.22 -3.64 -20.83
N ASN A 148 -7.88 -3.70 -20.84
CA ASN A 148 -7.01 -3.07 -21.84
C ASN A 148 -7.32 -1.56 -22.02
N ASN A 149 -7.58 -0.85 -20.92
CA ASN A 149 -7.90 0.56 -20.93
C ASN A 149 -6.62 1.42 -20.87
N GLU A 150 -5.99 1.58 -22.02
CA GLU A 150 -4.75 2.34 -22.18
C GLU A 150 -4.83 3.80 -21.74
N ILE A 151 -6.02 4.41 -21.77
CA ILE A 151 -6.20 5.81 -21.34
C ILE A 151 -5.91 5.92 -19.84
N ILE A 152 -6.47 5.03 -19.02
CA ILE A 152 -6.25 5.04 -17.58
C ILE A 152 -4.85 4.54 -17.22
N LEU A 153 -4.34 3.52 -17.90
CA LEU A 153 -2.98 3.01 -17.65
C LEU A 153 -1.94 4.13 -17.85
N ASN A 154 -2.03 4.87 -18.96
CA ASN A 154 -1.14 5.99 -19.24
C ASN A 154 -1.37 7.19 -18.30
N PHE A 155 -2.62 7.45 -17.92
CA PHE A 155 -2.95 8.51 -16.97
C PHE A 155 -2.29 8.26 -15.60
N ILE A 156 -2.46 7.05 -15.04
CA ILE A 156 -1.90 6.71 -13.73
C ILE A 156 -0.37 6.73 -13.77
N LYS A 157 0.26 6.20 -14.83
CA LYS A 157 1.73 6.15 -14.94
C LYS A 157 2.38 7.53 -15.08
N ASN A 158 1.72 8.47 -15.76
CA ASN A 158 2.38 9.70 -16.22
C ASN A 158 1.84 10.98 -15.58
N GLN A 159 0.63 10.96 -15.00
CA GLN A 159 -0.07 12.18 -14.57
C GLN A 159 -0.61 12.11 -13.14
N VAL A 160 -0.56 10.94 -12.50
CA VAL A 160 -1.04 10.77 -11.13
C VAL A 160 0.13 10.41 -10.23
N THR A 161 0.28 11.17 -9.16
CA THR A 161 1.23 10.87 -8.08
C THR A 161 0.48 10.38 -6.85
N PRO A 162 1.02 9.40 -6.10
CA PRO A 162 0.41 8.99 -4.84
C PRO A 162 0.41 10.13 -3.82
N LYS A 163 -0.70 10.30 -3.10
CA LYS A 163 -0.74 11.20 -1.95
C LYS A 163 0.31 10.77 -0.92
N PRO A 164 0.98 11.72 -0.24
CA PRO A 164 1.90 11.39 0.83
C PRO A 164 1.25 10.54 1.91
N ILE A 165 2.00 9.57 2.43
CA ILE A 165 1.57 8.67 3.51
C ILE A 165 2.44 8.88 4.75
N ASN A 166 1.96 8.50 5.92
CA ASN A 166 2.82 8.46 7.10
C ASN A 166 3.73 7.20 7.08
N LEU A 167 4.72 7.14 7.97
CA LEU A 167 5.63 5.99 8.04
C LEU A 167 4.90 4.67 8.35
N TYR A 168 3.91 4.72 9.25
CA TYR A 168 3.14 3.55 9.64
C TYR A 168 2.38 2.93 8.46
N ASP A 169 1.80 3.75 7.58
CA ASP A 169 1.17 3.26 6.35
C ASP A 169 2.19 2.62 5.40
N GLY A 170 3.42 3.16 5.32
CA GLY A 170 4.52 2.55 4.58
C GLY A 170 4.92 1.17 5.14
N ILE A 171 4.96 1.03 6.47
CA ILE A 171 5.20 -0.25 7.14
C ILE A 171 4.02 -1.21 6.92
N ASN A 172 2.78 -0.73 6.96
CA ASN A 172 1.59 -1.54 6.68
C ASN A 172 1.57 -2.09 5.25
N ILE A 173 2.13 -1.36 4.27
CA ILE A 173 2.34 -1.89 2.92
C ILE A 173 3.27 -3.11 2.99
N LEU A 174 4.40 -3.01 3.72
CA LEU A 174 5.37 -4.10 3.90
C LEU A 174 4.81 -5.30 4.68
N MET A 175 3.79 -5.09 5.52
CA MET A 175 3.17 -6.15 6.32
C MET A 175 2.15 -7.00 5.54
N ASN A 176 1.81 -6.64 4.31
CA ASN A 176 0.71 -7.28 3.59
C ASN A 176 1.04 -7.67 2.14
N ASP A 177 1.65 -8.85 1.98
CA ASP A 177 1.96 -9.47 0.69
C ASP A 177 0.73 -9.77 -0.18
N PHE A 178 -0.46 -9.92 0.43
CA PHE A 178 -1.68 -10.35 -0.27
C PHE A 178 -2.54 -9.18 -0.75
N ALA A 179 -2.15 -7.94 -0.45
CA ALA A 179 -2.95 -6.76 -0.78
C ALA A 179 -3.07 -6.51 -2.30
N THR A 180 -2.14 -7.01 -3.11
CA THR A 180 -2.13 -6.74 -4.55
C THR A 180 -1.71 -7.96 -5.36
N GLN A 181 -2.34 -8.14 -6.52
CA GLN A 181 -2.02 -9.24 -7.42
C GLN A 181 -0.65 -8.99 -8.08
N GLN A 182 0.20 -10.02 -8.11
CA GLN A 182 1.57 -9.95 -8.66
C GLN A 182 1.62 -9.35 -10.07
N ASN A 183 0.69 -9.73 -10.95
CA ASN A 183 0.61 -9.25 -12.33
C ASN A 183 0.39 -7.72 -12.43
N VAL A 184 -0.38 -7.14 -11.51
CA VAL A 184 -0.65 -5.71 -11.48
C VAL A 184 0.63 -4.93 -11.14
N ILE A 185 1.36 -5.38 -10.11
CA ILE A 185 2.64 -4.76 -9.73
C ILE A 185 3.65 -4.89 -10.86
N MET A 186 3.73 -6.07 -11.47
CA MET A 186 4.59 -6.33 -12.62
C MET A 186 4.31 -5.39 -13.80
N GLU A 187 3.07 -4.97 -14.03
CA GLU A 187 2.72 -4.05 -15.12
C GLU A 187 2.94 -2.57 -14.77
N LEU A 188 2.92 -2.23 -13.48
CA LEU A 188 3.26 -0.90 -12.97
C LEU A 188 4.76 -0.61 -13.07
N LEU A 189 5.60 -1.60 -12.78
CA LEU A 189 7.05 -1.46 -12.86
C LEU A 189 7.53 -1.54 -14.32
N SER A 190 8.51 -0.72 -14.69
CA SER A 190 9.18 -0.86 -16.00
C SER A 190 10.08 -2.10 -16.02
N GLU A 191 10.44 -2.57 -17.21
CA GLU A 191 11.36 -3.72 -17.35
C GLU A 191 12.74 -3.43 -16.75
N GLU A 192 13.22 -2.19 -16.87
CA GLU A 192 14.51 -1.76 -16.31
C GLU A 192 14.49 -1.84 -14.78
N VAL A 193 13.41 -1.35 -14.17
CA VAL A 193 13.21 -1.42 -12.71
C VAL A 193 13.15 -2.88 -12.27
N LYS A 194 12.39 -3.71 -12.98
CA LYS A 194 12.27 -5.14 -12.67
C LYS A 194 13.63 -5.82 -12.66
N LYS A 195 14.45 -5.55 -13.67
CA LYS A 195 15.80 -6.08 -13.77
C LYS A 195 16.71 -5.62 -12.63
N VAL A 196 16.67 -4.34 -12.28
CA VAL A 196 17.52 -3.76 -11.23
C VAL A 196 17.20 -4.32 -9.84
N PHE A 197 15.91 -4.47 -9.51
CA PHE A 197 15.49 -4.84 -8.15
C PHE A 197 15.19 -6.34 -7.96
N PHE A 198 14.82 -7.06 -9.02
CA PHE A 198 14.42 -8.47 -8.95
C PHE A 198 15.26 -9.41 -9.84
N GLY A 199 16.26 -8.87 -10.57
CA GLY A 199 17.20 -9.65 -11.38
C GLY A 199 16.67 -10.05 -12.77
N ASP A 200 17.44 -10.87 -13.48
CA ASP A 200 17.28 -11.12 -14.92
C ASP A 200 16.01 -11.86 -15.33
N ASN A 201 15.33 -12.54 -14.40
CA ASN A 201 14.05 -13.20 -14.69
C ASN A 201 12.89 -12.20 -14.80
N ASN A 202 13.11 -10.92 -14.45
CA ASN A 202 12.15 -9.82 -14.45
C ASN A 202 10.85 -10.12 -13.69
N THR A 203 10.79 -11.17 -12.87
CA THR A 203 9.61 -11.57 -12.11
C THR A 203 9.77 -11.23 -10.64
N VAL A 204 8.78 -10.52 -10.10
CA VAL A 204 8.64 -10.31 -8.66
C VAL A 204 8.20 -11.62 -8.03
N ALA A 205 8.96 -12.19 -7.09
CA ALA A 205 8.52 -13.40 -6.39
C ALA A 205 7.28 -13.09 -5.55
N THR A 206 6.43 -14.10 -5.29
CA THR A 206 5.23 -13.88 -4.47
C THR A 206 5.55 -13.42 -3.06
N THR A 207 6.76 -13.69 -2.58
CA THR A 207 7.29 -13.26 -1.28
C THR A 207 7.82 -11.83 -1.27
N ASP A 208 7.97 -11.17 -2.43
CA ASP A 208 8.47 -9.80 -2.53
C ASP A 208 7.38 -8.82 -3.01
N ILE A 209 6.09 -9.24 -2.97
CA ILE A 209 4.98 -8.42 -3.50
C ILE A 209 4.81 -7.15 -2.66
N ALA A 210 4.94 -7.23 -1.33
CA ALA A 210 4.82 -6.07 -0.47
C ALA A 210 5.92 -5.03 -0.72
N GLU A 211 7.17 -5.47 -0.88
CA GLU A 211 8.30 -4.61 -1.24
C GLU A 211 8.12 -4.02 -2.62
N ALA A 212 7.73 -4.82 -3.62
CA ALA A 212 7.48 -4.35 -4.97
C ALA A 212 6.35 -3.31 -5.00
N ARG A 213 5.35 -3.46 -4.14
CA ARG A 213 4.26 -2.51 -3.96
C ARG A 213 4.71 -1.20 -3.31
N LEU A 214 5.59 -1.23 -2.32
CA LEU A 214 6.19 -0.01 -1.77
C LEU A 214 7.15 0.65 -2.79
N LEU A 215 7.87 -0.15 -3.57
CA LEU A 215 8.72 0.32 -4.66
C LEU A 215 7.90 1.05 -5.73
N SER A 216 6.77 0.50 -6.18
CA SER A 216 5.92 1.20 -7.15
C SER A 216 5.31 2.48 -6.58
N PHE A 217 4.99 2.53 -5.28
CA PHE A 217 4.61 3.79 -4.62
C PHE A 217 5.73 4.83 -4.73
N SER A 218 6.96 4.46 -4.42
CA SER A 218 8.13 5.34 -4.52
C SER A 218 8.38 5.82 -5.96
N LEU A 219 8.30 4.92 -6.94
CA LEU A 219 8.59 5.23 -8.34
C LEU A 219 7.53 6.14 -8.99
N LEU A 220 6.28 6.05 -8.53
CA LEU A 220 5.21 6.96 -8.95
C LEU A 220 5.31 8.34 -8.25
N GLY A 221 6.38 8.61 -7.50
CA GLY A 221 6.63 9.88 -6.82
C GLY A 221 5.97 9.99 -5.44
N GLY A 222 5.52 8.88 -4.86
CA GLY A 222 5.00 8.81 -3.51
C GLY A 222 6.04 9.25 -2.48
N LYS A 223 5.57 9.85 -1.37
CA LYS A 223 6.42 10.38 -0.30
C LYS A 223 5.96 9.90 1.06
N ILE A 224 6.92 9.69 1.96
CA ILE A 224 6.65 9.51 3.38
C ILE A 224 6.72 10.88 4.07
N LEU A 225 5.69 11.23 4.83
CA LEU A 225 5.63 12.48 5.59
C LEU A 225 6.75 12.53 6.65
N ASP A 226 7.45 13.66 6.69
CA ASP A 226 8.58 13.92 7.60
C ASP A 226 9.66 12.82 7.60
N ALA A 227 9.85 12.14 6.47
CA ALA A 227 10.73 10.97 6.33
C ALA A 227 12.14 11.18 6.92
N GLN A 228 12.72 12.36 6.73
CA GLN A 228 14.05 12.72 7.22
C GLN A 228 14.18 12.70 8.76
N ASN A 229 13.05 12.87 9.46
CA ASN A 229 12.96 12.81 10.92
C ASN A 229 12.55 11.41 11.41
N LYS A 230 12.33 10.46 10.50
CA LYS A 230 11.98 9.08 10.82
C LYS A 230 13.22 8.20 10.83
N LEU A 231 13.21 7.22 11.72
CA LEU A 231 14.27 6.24 11.91
C LEU A 231 13.64 4.88 12.21
N LEU A 232 14.12 3.85 11.51
CA LEU A 232 13.73 2.46 11.72
C LEU A 232 14.94 1.62 12.09
N PHE A 233 14.78 0.71 13.05
CA PHE A 233 15.77 -0.27 13.46
C PHE A 233 15.30 -1.67 13.05
N PHE A 234 15.96 -2.26 12.08
CA PHE A 234 15.74 -3.64 11.63
C PHE A 234 16.58 -4.57 12.51
N ILE A 235 15.92 -5.45 13.26
CA ILE A 235 16.57 -6.35 14.21
C ILE A 235 16.41 -7.77 13.69
N LEU A 236 17.55 -8.36 13.31
CA LEU A 236 17.63 -9.61 12.58
C LEU A 236 18.54 -10.60 13.31
N PRO A 237 18.27 -11.91 13.24
CA PRO A 237 19.24 -12.90 13.66
C PRO A 237 20.41 -12.96 12.66
N LYS A 238 21.64 -13.11 13.14
CA LYS A 238 22.84 -13.27 12.30
C LYS A 238 22.82 -14.50 11.40
N THR A 239 21.98 -15.47 11.73
CA THR A 239 21.73 -16.68 10.96
C THR A 239 20.32 -17.16 11.28
N TYR A 240 19.62 -17.74 10.31
CA TYR A 240 18.30 -18.33 10.54
C TYR A 240 18.38 -19.81 11.00
N LYS A 241 19.58 -20.40 11.07
CA LYS A 241 19.77 -21.78 11.51
C LYS A 241 19.27 -21.97 12.95
N GLN A 242 18.28 -22.85 13.12
CA GLN A 242 17.63 -23.14 14.40
C GLN A 242 16.88 -21.94 15.03
N VAL A 243 16.55 -20.90 14.26
CA VAL A 243 15.52 -19.94 14.71
C VAL A 243 14.17 -20.67 14.67
N LYS A 244 13.46 -20.66 15.80
CA LYS A 244 12.14 -21.27 15.99
C LYS A 244 11.09 -20.18 16.05
N SER A 245 9.87 -20.51 15.60
CA SER A 245 8.64 -19.68 15.67
C SER A 245 8.78 -18.28 15.04
N SER A 246 7.80 -17.91 14.20
CA SER A 246 7.64 -16.56 13.63
C SER A 246 8.94 -15.95 13.09
N ILE A 247 9.31 -16.31 11.86
CA ILE A 247 10.54 -15.88 11.16
C ILE A 247 10.40 -14.43 10.63
N GLY A 248 9.54 -13.62 11.25
CA GLY A 248 9.38 -12.23 10.86
C GLY A 248 10.63 -11.42 11.16
N THR A 249 10.84 -10.34 10.42
CA THR A 249 11.84 -9.33 10.76
C THR A 249 11.23 -8.38 11.80
N LEU A 250 11.94 -8.14 12.90
CA LEU A 250 11.54 -7.11 13.85
C LEU A 250 11.97 -5.74 13.35
N VAL A 251 11.04 -4.78 13.38
CA VAL A 251 11.28 -3.40 12.98
C VAL A 251 10.79 -2.49 14.10
N LEU A 252 11.68 -1.73 14.72
CA LEU A 252 11.35 -0.72 15.73
C LEU A 252 11.39 0.67 15.07
N ASP A 253 10.36 1.48 15.29
CA ASP A 253 10.41 2.90 14.90
C ASP A 253 10.87 3.81 16.05
N ILE A 254 11.22 5.05 15.69
CA ILE A 254 11.63 6.10 16.64
C ILE A 254 10.52 6.52 17.62
N ASP A 255 9.26 6.21 17.30
CA ASP A 255 8.09 6.50 18.11
C ASP A 255 7.82 5.37 19.14
N GLY A 256 8.63 4.30 19.15
CA GLY A 256 8.57 3.18 20.09
C GLY A 256 7.65 2.04 19.65
N ASN A 257 7.14 2.05 18.41
CA ASN A 257 6.31 0.97 17.89
C ASN A 257 7.20 -0.17 17.37
N LEU A 258 6.91 -1.39 17.79
CA LEU A 258 7.63 -2.59 17.39
C LEU A 258 6.76 -3.47 16.49
N TYR A 259 7.17 -3.61 15.24
CA TYR A 259 6.52 -4.40 14.21
C TYR A 259 7.24 -5.74 14.04
N GLU A 260 6.49 -6.77 13.70
CA GLU A 260 7.03 -8.06 13.26
C GLU A 260 6.50 -8.34 11.86
N ILE A 261 7.38 -8.20 10.86
CA ILE A 261 6.99 -8.26 9.45
C ILE A 261 7.35 -9.64 8.88
N PRO A 262 6.37 -10.47 8.51
CA PRO A 262 6.63 -11.82 8.00
C PRO A 262 7.32 -11.78 6.63
N ASN A 263 8.24 -12.72 6.38
CA ASN A 263 8.91 -12.94 5.08
C ASN A 263 9.59 -11.71 4.45
N LEU A 264 9.83 -10.66 5.23
CA LEU A 264 10.37 -9.40 4.74
C LEU A 264 11.73 -9.58 4.04
N ASN A 265 11.81 -9.12 2.79
CA ASN A 265 13.07 -8.89 2.11
C ASN A 265 13.67 -7.59 2.64
N TYR A 266 14.35 -7.69 3.80
CA TYR A 266 14.83 -6.52 4.53
C TYR A 266 15.83 -5.68 3.71
N LEU A 267 16.63 -6.31 2.85
CA LEU A 267 17.61 -5.60 2.01
C LEU A 267 16.90 -4.68 1.01
N LEU A 268 15.90 -5.22 0.31
CA LEU A 268 15.10 -4.46 -0.62
C LEU A 268 14.29 -3.37 0.11
N SER A 269 13.67 -3.72 1.24
CA SER A 269 12.90 -2.80 2.07
C SER A 269 13.73 -1.60 2.55
N VAL A 270 14.93 -1.85 3.08
CA VAL A 270 15.86 -0.80 3.53
C VAL A 270 16.23 0.13 2.37
N ASN A 271 16.53 -0.42 1.19
CA ASN A 271 16.86 0.38 0.02
C ASN A 271 15.69 1.28 -0.42
N ILE A 272 14.46 0.73 -0.47
CA ILE A 272 13.26 1.48 -0.84
C ILE A 272 12.98 2.59 0.18
N LEU A 273 12.99 2.26 1.48
CA LEU A 273 12.74 3.22 2.56
C LEU A 273 13.79 4.33 2.59
N SER A 274 15.07 4.00 2.37
CA SER A 274 16.13 4.99 2.23
C SER A 274 15.92 5.87 1.00
N GLY A 275 15.46 5.32 -0.13
CA GLY A 275 15.08 6.09 -1.31
C GLY A 275 13.90 7.04 -1.07
N LEU A 276 12.99 6.66 -0.18
CA LEU A 276 11.89 7.50 0.32
C LEU A 276 12.34 8.52 1.40
N GLY A 277 13.62 8.53 1.76
CA GLY A 277 14.20 9.47 2.72
C GLY A 277 14.09 9.06 4.20
N VAL A 278 13.65 7.82 4.49
CA VAL A 278 13.58 7.29 5.86
C VAL A 278 14.94 6.75 6.27
N ASN A 279 15.44 7.15 7.45
CA ASN A 279 16.69 6.59 7.97
C ASN A 279 16.46 5.17 8.49
N THR A 280 17.41 4.28 8.23
CA THR A 280 17.34 2.89 8.68
C THR A 280 18.65 2.44 9.32
N ARG A 281 18.57 1.67 10.41
CA ARG A 281 19.68 0.96 11.04
C ARG A 281 19.39 -0.53 11.03
N THR A 282 20.41 -1.34 10.81
CA THR A 282 20.28 -2.80 10.85
C THR A 282 21.15 -3.36 11.96
N LEU A 283 20.51 -4.07 12.90
CA LEU A 283 21.17 -4.82 13.95
C LEU A 283 21.08 -6.30 13.63
N THR A 284 22.23 -6.91 13.35
CA THR A 284 22.34 -8.34 13.09
C THR A 284 22.90 -9.03 14.33
N MET A 285 22.03 -9.67 15.11
CA MET A 285 22.30 -10.15 16.46
C MET A 285 22.85 -11.58 16.47
N SER A 286 23.89 -11.83 17.26
CA SER A 286 24.44 -13.15 17.59
C SER A 286 24.09 -13.63 19.00
N GLU A 287 23.65 -12.72 19.86
CA GLU A 287 23.14 -13.00 21.20
C GLU A 287 22.00 -12.03 21.56
N ILE A 288 20.93 -12.57 22.12
CA ILE A 288 19.80 -11.79 22.66
C ILE A 288 19.52 -12.26 24.09
N VAL A 289 19.32 -11.32 25.01
CA VAL A 289 19.26 -11.59 26.45
C VAL A 289 18.03 -10.91 27.03
N SER A 290 17.19 -11.68 27.73
CA SER A 290 16.10 -11.17 28.57
C SER A 290 16.33 -11.63 30.02
N ASN A 291 15.53 -11.11 30.95
CA ASN A 291 15.55 -11.51 32.36
C ASN A 291 15.20 -12.99 32.53
N SER A 292 14.31 -13.51 31.69
CA SER A 292 13.77 -14.87 31.80
C SER A 292 14.54 -15.92 31.00
N SER A 293 15.20 -15.51 29.91
CA SER A 293 15.91 -16.42 29.01
C SER A 293 16.89 -15.67 28.09
N SER A 294 17.82 -16.41 27.50
CA SER A 294 18.74 -15.86 26.50
C SER A 294 18.89 -16.81 25.32
N CYS A 295 19.15 -16.25 24.14
CA CYS A 295 19.59 -17.04 23.00
C CYS A 295 20.95 -16.59 22.52
N LYS A 296 21.76 -17.54 22.06
CA LYS A 296 23.09 -17.29 21.52
C LYS A 296 23.43 -18.28 20.41
N ILE A 297 24.21 -17.83 19.43
CA ILE A 297 24.79 -18.68 18.40
C ILE A 297 25.97 -19.50 18.97
N ASP A 298 25.97 -20.81 18.70
CA ASP A 298 27.07 -21.71 19.01
C ASP A 298 28.22 -21.63 17.99
N ILE A 299 29.30 -22.38 18.22
CA ILE A 299 30.46 -22.42 17.30
C ILE A 299 30.13 -22.94 15.89
N ALA A 300 29.03 -23.68 15.74
CA ALA A 300 28.58 -24.24 14.47
C ALA A 300 27.58 -23.32 13.73
N GLY A 301 27.27 -22.16 14.31
CA GLY A 301 26.33 -21.20 13.74
C GLY A 301 24.87 -21.54 13.99
N ASN A 302 24.55 -22.37 14.99
CA ASN A 302 23.17 -22.68 15.37
C ASN A 302 22.74 -21.85 16.57
N TRP A 303 21.50 -21.38 16.56
CA TRP A 303 20.92 -20.76 17.73
C TRP A 303 20.61 -21.77 18.84
N MET A 304 21.02 -21.44 20.05
CA MET A 304 20.75 -22.16 21.30
C MET A 304 19.96 -21.27 22.24
N HIS A 305 18.98 -21.83 22.94
CA HIS A 305 18.13 -21.13 23.90
C HIS A 305 18.43 -21.64 25.31
N LYS A 306 18.78 -20.72 26.22
CA LYS A 306 18.98 -20.97 27.63
C LYS A 306 17.79 -20.46 28.43
N ILE A 307 17.10 -21.37 29.13
CA ILE A 307 15.97 -21.06 30.00
C ILE A 307 16.10 -21.87 31.29
N ASN A 308 15.98 -21.22 32.45
CA ASN A 308 16.15 -21.84 33.77
C ASN A 308 17.46 -22.65 33.91
N GLY A 309 18.56 -22.12 33.36
CA GLY A 309 19.87 -22.77 33.38
C GLY A 309 20.04 -23.95 32.40
N MET A 310 18.97 -24.44 31.78
CA MET A 310 19.04 -25.49 30.76
C MET A 310 19.22 -24.90 29.37
N GLU A 311 20.15 -25.46 28.61
CA GLU A 311 20.38 -25.11 27.21
C GLU A 311 19.67 -26.10 26.28
N LYS A 312 18.91 -25.57 25.32
CA LYS A 312 18.13 -26.33 24.34
C LYS A 312 18.44 -25.84 22.94
N ARG A 313 18.43 -26.75 21.96
CA ARG A 313 18.59 -26.37 20.55
C ARG A 313 17.40 -25.53 20.08
N GLY A 314 17.73 -24.48 19.36
CA GLY A 314 16.82 -23.55 18.70
C GLY A 314 16.26 -22.46 19.59
N CYS A 315 16.06 -21.29 18.99
CA CYS A 315 15.74 -20.05 19.69
C CYS A 315 14.43 -19.43 19.20
N PRO A 316 13.49 -19.08 20.10
CA PRO A 316 12.37 -18.19 19.78
C PRO A 316 12.85 -16.73 19.68
N PHE A 317 13.60 -16.42 18.61
CA PHE A 317 14.40 -15.19 18.48
C PHE A 317 13.55 -13.93 18.70
N ASN A 318 12.45 -13.78 17.94
CA ASN A 318 11.61 -12.58 18.02
C ASN A 318 11.04 -12.37 19.43
N SER A 319 10.58 -13.44 20.09
CA SER A 319 10.02 -13.35 21.45
C SER A 319 11.06 -12.87 22.47
N VAL A 320 12.27 -13.43 22.42
CA VAL A 320 13.35 -13.06 23.34
C VAL A 320 13.90 -11.67 23.01
N ALA A 321 14.01 -11.30 21.74
CA ALA A 321 14.46 -9.98 21.30
C ALA A 321 13.47 -8.88 21.71
N LYS A 322 12.16 -9.11 21.56
CA LYS A 322 11.10 -8.22 22.07
C LYS A 322 11.27 -7.93 23.56
N LYS A 323 11.44 -9.00 24.37
CA LYS A 323 11.69 -8.86 25.82
C LYS A 323 12.99 -8.14 26.13
N MET A 324 14.06 -8.44 25.40
CA MET A 324 15.36 -7.76 25.56
C MET A 324 15.23 -6.24 25.40
N LEU A 325 14.53 -5.77 24.36
CA LEU A 325 14.30 -4.35 24.12
C LEU A 325 13.45 -3.72 25.23
N LEU A 326 12.34 -4.39 25.61
CA LEU A 326 11.45 -3.97 26.69
C LEU A 326 12.16 -3.81 28.03
N GLU A 327 13.06 -4.73 28.35
CA GLU A 327 13.76 -4.79 29.63
C GLU A 327 15.10 -4.02 29.61
N ALA A 328 15.45 -3.39 28.48
CA ALA A 328 16.75 -2.75 28.24
C ALA A 328 17.95 -3.68 28.51
N ASN A 329 17.78 -4.97 28.25
CA ASN A 329 18.78 -6.02 28.53
C ASN A 329 19.82 -6.20 27.42
N HIS A 330 19.75 -5.41 26.35
CA HIS A 330 20.72 -5.44 25.25
C HIS A 330 22.15 -5.13 25.69
N LYS A 331 22.35 -4.41 26.81
CA LYS A 331 23.66 -4.17 27.44
C LYS A 331 24.38 -5.45 27.85
N ASN A 332 23.63 -6.53 28.09
CA ASN A 332 24.15 -7.83 28.48
C ASN A 332 24.47 -8.74 27.28
N SER A 333 24.15 -8.30 26.05
CA SER A 333 24.50 -9.03 24.83
C SER A 333 25.96 -8.80 24.46
N ARG A 334 26.63 -9.85 23.97
CA ARG A 334 27.95 -9.77 23.31
C ARG A 334 27.99 -8.78 22.15
N ASP A 335 26.85 -8.51 21.52
CA ASP A 335 26.79 -7.59 20.38
C ASP A 335 26.69 -6.12 20.82
N TYR A 336 26.57 -5.83 22.12
CA TYR A 336 26.41 -4.46 22.63
C TYR A 336 27.53 -3.55 22.17
N ASP A 337 28.81 -3.95 22.31
CA ASP A 337 29.93 -3.10 21.91
C ASP A 337 29.95 -2.82 20.40
N THR A 338 29.48 -3.77 19.59
CA THR A 338 29.39 -3.61 18.13
C THR A 338 28.31 -2.61 17.74
N TYR A 339 27.16 -2.65 18.43
CA TYR A 339 26.00 -1.80 18.14
C TYR A 339 25.78 -0.71 19.20
N ARG A 340 26.82 -0.32 19.96
CA ARG A 340 26.66 0.53 21.15
C ARG A 340 25.89 1.82 20.85
N ALA A 341 26.32 2.55 19.83
CA ALA A 341 25.66 3.80 19.42
C ALA A 341 24.19 3.59 19.04
N VAL A 342 23.89 2.49 18.33
CA VAL A 342 22.52 2.16 17.90
C VAL A 342 21.66 1.78 19.09
N PHE A 343 22.19 1.03 20.06
CA PHE A 343 21.49 0.70 21.29
C PHE A 343 21.27 1.93 22.19
N GLU A 344 22.24 2.84 22.26
CA GLU A 344 22.08 4.12 22.95
C GLU A 344 20.99 4.98 22.28
N GLU A 345 20.89 4.98 20.95
CA GLU A 345 19.77 5.60 20.23
C GLU A 345 18.43 4.94 20.62
N ILE A 346 18.36 3.61 20.66
CA ILE A 346 17.16 2.84 21.05
C ILE A 346 16.75 3.14 22.50
N GLU A 347 17.70 3.28 23.43
CA GLU A 347 17.42 3.59 24.84
C GLU A 347 16.74 4.96 25.03
N ASN A 348 16.96 5.89 24.10
CA ASN A 348 16.32 7.20 24.12
C ASN A 348 14.87 7.17 23.57
N ILE A 349 14.42 6.03 23.03
CA ILE A 349 13.04 5.84 22.57
C ILE A 349 12.18 5.44 23.76
N ASN A 350 11.05 6.13 23.96
CA ASN A 350 10.11 5.79 25.02
C ASN A 350 9.34 4.50 24.68
N PHE A 351 9.95 3.35 24.98
CA PHE A 351 9.35 2.04 24.75
C PHE A 351 8.25 1.77 25.77
N SER A 352 7.01 2.16 25.45
CA SER A 352 5.83 1.81 26.23
C SER A 352 4.93 0.93 25.38
N PRO A 353 4.90 -0.40 25.58
CA PRO A 353 3.94 -1.23 24.87
C PRO A 353 2.54 -0.76 25.25
N LYS A 354 1.73 -0.36 24.27
CA LYS A 354 0.28 -0.38 24.44
C LYS A 354 -0.05 -1.83 24.77
N THR A 355 -0.59 -2.03 25.97
CA THR A 355 -0.95 -3.34 26.48
C THR A 355 -2.14 -3.84 25.68
N GLU A 356 -1.90 -4.47 24.53
CA GLU A 356 -2.86 -5.42 23.99
C GLU A 356 -2.75 -6.66 24.87
N ILE A 357 -3.78 -6.84 25.69
CA ILE A 357 -3.97 -8.04 26.50
C ILE A 357 -4.32 -9.15 25.51
N ASP A 358 -3.30 -9.80 24.94
CA ASP A 358 -3.47 -11.10 24.32
C ASP A 358 -3.77 -12.10 25.43
N SER A 359 -5.06 -12.38 25.63
CA SER A 359 -5.49 -13.55 26.36
C SER A 359 -5.07 -14.78 25.55
N ASP A 360 -3.96 -15.36 25.97
CA ASP A 360 -3.48 -16.69 25.60
C ASP A 360 -4.57 -17.73 25.93
N ASN A 361 -5.40 -18.06 24.94
CA ASN A 361 -6.24 -19.25 24.94
C ASN A 361 -5.86 -20.07 23.70
N SER A 362 -4.74 -20.77 23.82
CA SER A 362 -4.37 -21.86 22.94
C SER A 362 -5.36 -23.03 23.10
N GLU A 363 -6.41 -23.06 22.28
CA GLU A 363 -7.00 -24.32 21.84
C GLU A 363 -6.66 -24.53 20.37
N VAL A 364 -5.77 -25.50 20.16
CA VAL A 364 -5.30 -25.99 18.88
C VAL A 364 -6.46 -26.67 18.16
N GLY A 365 -7.09 -25.95 17.23
CA GLY A 365 -7.99 -26.55 16.24
C GLY A 365 -7.16 -27.29 15.17
N GLY A 366 -7.13 -28.61 15.25
CA GLY A 366 -6.53 -29.47 14.23
C GLY A 366 -7.24 -29.35 12.86
N PRO A 367 -6.57 -29.75 11.76
CA PRO A 367 -7.15 -29.66 10.42
C PRO A 367 -8.37 -30.59 10.28
N ALA A 368 -9.44 -30.04 9.71
CA ALA A 368 -10.64 -30.79 9.36
C ALA A 368 -10.29 -31.87 8.32
N LEU A 369 -10.41 -33.14 8.72
CA LEU A 369 -10.41 -34.27 7.80
C LEU A 369 -11.70 -34.23 6.98
N GLY A 370 -11.54 -34.05 5.66
CA GLY A 370 -12.64 -34.14 4.71
C GLY A 370 -13.24 -35.53 4.70
N THR A 371 -14.56 -35.60 4.84
CA THR A 371 -15.34 -36.81 4.57
C THR A 371 -15.35 -37.08 3.07
N SER A 372 -14.83 -38.25 2.67
CA SER A 372 -14.99 -38.79 1.32
C SER A 372 -16.47 -39.17 1.11
N PRO A 373 -17.05 -38.90 -0.07
CA PRO A 373 -18.39 -39.39 -0.39
C PRO A 373 -18.32 -40.86 -0.86
N ASP A 374 -19.21 -41.69 -0.31
CA ASP A 374 -19.67 -42.95 -0.90
C ASP A 374 -20.80 -42.68 -1.91
#